data_AF-A0A2R6PHU2-F1
#
_entry.id   AF-A0A2R6PHU2-F1
#
_cell.length_a   1.000
_cell.length_b   1.000
_cell.length_c   1.000
_cell.angle_alpha   90.00
_cell.angle_beta   90.00
_cell.angle_gamma   90.00
#
_symmetry.space_group_name_H-M   'P 1'
#
loop_
_entity.id
_entity.type
_entity.pdbx_description
1 polymer ?
#
loop_
_entity_poly.entity_id
_entity_poly.type
_entity_poly.pdbx_seq_one_letter_code
_entity_poly.pdbx_strand_id
1 'polypeptide(L)'
;MAGNFPSNVHIEICSKVDNQGRAEVQSKAKKVAFACTVYYIWEARNEKIFEGVTKQPKVIVRRIQLQVYRVIFNLYPDLIRL
;
A
#
# COMPACT_ATOMS: atom_id res chain seq x y z
N MET A 1 20.40 -10.78 -20.87
CA MET A 1 20.68 -10.89 -19.42
C MET A 1 20.13 -9.64 -18.73
N ALA A 2 19.04 -9.76 -17.96
CA ALA A 2 18.67 -8.80 -16.93
C ALA A 2 17.54 -9.39 -16.06
N GLY A 3 17.92 -9.83 -14.85
CA GLY A 3 17.12 -9.80 -13.63
C GLY A 3 15.75 -10.47 -13.62
N ASN A 4 15.73 -11.75 -13.25
CA ASN A 4 14.57 -12.38 -12.61
C ASN A 4 14.14 -11.53 -11.40
N PHE A 5 12.91 -11.01 -11.44
CA PHE A 5 12.24 -10.57 -10.23
C PHE A 5 12.10 -11.79 -9.30
N PRO A 6 12.54 -11.73 -8.04
CA PRO A 6 12.37 -12.84 -7.13
C PRO A 6 10.88 -13.01 -6.83
N SER A 7 10.30 -14.08 -7.36
CA SER A 7 8.99 -14.65 -7.03
C SER A 7 8.87 -15.09 -5.56
N ASN A 8 9.89 -14.84 -4.74
CA ASN A 8 10.01 -15.24 -3.34
C ASN A 8 9.38 -14.24 -2.36
N VAL A 9 8.60 -13.26 -2.82
CA VAL A 9 7.62 -12.56 -1.95
C VAL A 9 6.35 -13.43 -1.82
N HIS A 10 6.52 -14.75 -1.80
CA HIS A 10 5.51 -15.68 -1.34
C HIS A 10 5.51 -15.59 0.18
N ILE A 11 4.72 -14.64 0.66
CA ILE A 11 4.07 -14.53 1.96
C ILE A 11 4.20 -15.81 2.80
N GLU A 12 5.35 -15.98 3.46
CA GLU A 12 5.54 -16.94 4.53
C GLU A 12 5.11 -16.26 5.84
N ILE A 13 3.84 -15.83 5.87
CA ILE A 13 3.23 -15.37 7.12
C ILE A 13 2.76 -16.63 7.84
N CYS A 14 3.23 -16.78 9.08
CA CYS A 14 3.02 -17.85 10.04
C CYS A 14 1.63 -18.53 10.05
N SER A 15 1.64 -19.83 10.37
CA SER A 15 0.63 -20.86 10.09
C SER A 15 -0.53 -21.01 11.10
N LYS A 16 -1.07 -19.93 11.69
CA LYS A 16 -2.28 -20.02 12.57
C LYS A 16 -3.22 -18.82 12.46
N VAL A 17 -3.60 -18.47 11.24
CA VAL A 17 -4.66 -17.49 10.99
C VAL A 17 -5.60 -18.08 9.96
N ASP A 18 -6.87 -18.21 10.34
CA ASP A 18 -7.98 -18.66 9.52
C ASP A 18 -7.93 -17.96 8.15
N ASN A 19 -7.96 -18.73 7.05
CA ASN A 19 -7.89 -18.20 5.68
C ASN A 19 -8.89 -17.07 5.40
N GLN A 20 -9.99 -17.03 6.15
CA GLN A 20 -11.01 -15.98 6.15
C GLN A 20 -10.48 -14.61 6.61
N GLY A 21 -9.68 -14.56 7.69
CA GLY A 21 -9.13 -13.31 8.21
C GLY A 21 -8.15 -12.67 7.23
N ARG A 22 -7.36 -13.47 6.51
CA ARG A 22 -6.45 -12.97 5.46
C ARG A 22 -7.20 -12.42 4.25
N ALA A 23 -8.27 -13.08 3.80
CA ALA A 23 -9.08 -12.60 2.70
C ALA A 23 -9.76 -11.26 3.04
N GLU A 24 -10.23 -11.09 4.27
CA GLU A 24 -10.79 -9.82 4.74
C GLU A 24 -9.74 -8.70 4.73
N VAL A 25 -8.56 -8.95 5.32
CA VAL A 25 -7.45 -7.98 5.33
C VAL A 25 -7.07 -7.56 3.91
N GLN A 26 -6.95 -8.49 2.98
CA GLN A 26 -6.65 -8.19 1.58
C GLN A 26 -7.73 -7.33 0.92
N SER A 27 -9.01 -7.64 1.16
CA SER A 27 -10.13 -6.86 0.64
C SER A 27 -10.10 -5.42 1.15
N LYS A 28 -9.85 -5.22 2.46
CA LYS A 28 -9.74 -3.88 3.03
C LYS A 28 -8.49 -3.14 2.55
N ALA A 29 -7.35 -3.82 2.46
CA ALA A 29 -6.11 -3.26 1.92
C ALA A 29 -6.30 -2.72 0.49
N LYS A 30 -7.01 -3.44 -0.37
CA LYS A 30 -7.34 -2.96 -1.74
C LYS A 30 -8.17 -1.68 -1.72
N LYS A 31 -9.20 -1.61 -0.86
CA LYS A 31 -10.06 -0.41 -0.74
C LYS A 31 -9.27 0.80 -0.24
N VAL A 32 -8.44 0.60 0.79
CA VAL A 32 -7.56 1.65 1.32
C VAL A 32 -6.55 2.10 0.27
N ALA A 33 -5.90 1.16 -0.44
CA ALA A 33 -4.95 1.48 -1.51
C ALA A 33 -5.59 2.29 -2.64
N PHE A 34 -6.82 1.96 -3.03
CA PHE A 34 -7.55 2.72 -4.03
C PHE A 34 -7.84 4.14 -3.54
N ALA A 35 -8.38 4.30 -2.34
CA ALA A 35 -8.67 5.62 -1.75
C ALA A 35 -7.41 6.49 -1.61
N CYS A 36 -6.31 5.92 -1.10
CA CYS A 36 -5.02 6.61 -1.00
C CYS A 36 -4.51 7.03 -2.38
N THR A 37 -4.61 6.16 -3.38
CA THR A 37 -4.14 6.47 -4.74
C THR A 37 -4.91 7.65 -5.34
N VAL A 38 -6.24 7.62 -5.28
CA VAL A 38 -7.08 8.72 -5.76
C VAL A 38 -6.74 10.02 -5.04
N TYR A 39 -6.64 9.99 -3.71
CA TYR A 39 -6.32 11.16 -2.91
C TYR A 39 -4.94 11.76 -3.27
N TYR A 40 -3.89 10.95 -3.30
CA TYR A 40 -2.53 11.45 -3.52
C TYR A 40 -2.27 11.90 -4.96
N ILE A 41 -2.98 11.33 -5.95
CA ILE A 41 -2.95 11.84 -7.33
C ILE A 41 -3.66 13.19 -7.39
N TRP A 42 -4.82 13.32 -6.75
CA TRP A 42 -5.56 14.58 -6.68
C TRP A 42 -4.74 15.68 -5.96
N GLU A 43 -4.13 15.37 -4.82
CA GLU A 43 -3.23 16.28 -4.09
C GLU A 43 -2.07 16.74 -4.98
N ALA A 44 -1.35 15.82 -5.60
CA ALA A 44 -0.20 16.15 -6.44
C ALA A 44 -0.60 16.97 -7.69
N ARG A 45 -1.78 16.73 -8.24
CA ARG A 45 -2.32 17.54 -9.34
C ARG A 45 -2.62 18.96 -8.86
N ASN A 46 -3.23 19.11 -7.70
CA ASN A 46 -3.59 20.42 -7.16
C ASN A 46 -2.35 21.24 -6.81
N GLU A 47 -1.36 20.66 -6.14
CA GLU A 47 -0.10 21.35 -5.84
C GLU A 47 0.59 21.82 -7.13
N LYS A 48 0.55 21.02 -8.20
CA LYS A 48 1.09 21.45 -9.50
C LYS A 48 0.35 22.66 -10.07
N ILE A 49 -0.98 22.70 -9.95
CA ILE A 49 -1.81 23.77 -10.51
C ILE A 49 -1.75 25.05 -9.67
N PHE A 50 -1.83 24.92 -8.34
CA PHE A 50 -2.01 26.05 -7.42
C PHE A 50 -0.70 26.53 -6.79
N GLU A 51 0.28 25.64 -6.61
CA GLU A 51 1.56 25.96 -5.95
C GLU A 51 2.75 25.91 -6.92
N GLY A 52 2.54 25.41 -8.15
CA GLY A 52 3.60 25.20 -9.13
C GLY A 52 4.56 24.04 -8.78
N VAL A 53 4.28 23.27 -7.73
CA VAL A 53 5.15 22.21 -7.23
C VAL A 53 4.88 20.90 -7.99
N THR A 54 5.91 20.30 -8.58
CA THR A 54 5.80 19.00 -9.24
C THR A 54 6.49 17.91 -8.41
N LYS A 55 5.69 16.99 -7.86
CA LYS A 55 6.20 15.79 -7.17
C LYS A 55 6.59 14.71 -8.17
N GLN A 56 7.71 14.02 -7.91
CA GLN A 56 8.09 12.85 -8.69
C GLN A 56 7.13 11.67 -8.43
N PRO A 57 6.72 10.90 -9.46
CA PRO A 57 5.82 9.76 -9.29
C PRO A 57 6.28 8.75 -8.23
N LYS A 58 7.59 8.49 -8.15
CA LYS A 58 8.17 7.57 -7.14
C LYS A 58 7.86 8.01 -5.70
N VAL A 59 7.86 9.31 -5.43
CA VAL A 59 7.56 9.87 -4.09
C VAL A 59 6.08 9.69 -3.76
N ILE A 60 5.20 9.90 -4.74
CA ILE A 60 3.74 9.73 -4.59
C ILE A 60 3.43 8.26 -4.29
N VAL A 61 3.99 7.33 -5.08
CA VAL A 61 3.81 5.88 -4.87
C VAL A 61 4.29 5.46 -3.48
N ARG A 62 5.46 5.94 -3.05
CA ARG A 62 5.98 5.62 -1.71
C ARG A 62 5.08 6.14 -0.59
N ARG A 63 4.51 7.35 -0.74
CA ARG A 63 3.53 7.89 0.22
C ARG A 63 2.27 7.02 0.29
N ILE A 64 1.73 6.61 -0.86
CA ILE A 64 0.57 5.71 -0.93
C ILE A 64 0.88 4.39 -0.19
N GLN A 65 1.99 3.73 -0.52
CA GLN A 65 2.40 2.47 0.12
C GLN A 65 2.53 2.61 1.64
N LEU A 66 3.18 3.67 2.12
CA LEU A 66 3.34 3.93 3.55
C LEU A 66 2.00 4.15 4.26
N GLN A 67 1.06 4.87 3.64
CA GLN A 67 -0.25 5.10 4.24
C GLN A 67 -1.10 3.82 4.28
N VAL A 68 -1.11 3.05 3.19
CA VAL A 68 -1.78 1.75 3.16
C VAL A 68 -1.23 0.85 4.25
N TYR A 69 0.10 0.74 4.33
CA TYR A 69 0.75 -0.04 5.37
C TYR A 69 0.35 0.42 6.78
N ARG A 70 0.43 1.73 7.07
CA ARG A 70 0.05 2.29 8.38
C ARG A 70 -1.39 1.97 8.75
N VAL A 71 -2.32 2.18 7.83
CA VAL A 71 -3.76 1.94 8.08
C VAL A 71 -4.01 0.47 8.34
N ILE A 72 -3.50 -0.43 7.50
CA ILE A 72 -3.75 -1.87 7.66
C ILE A 72 -3.03 -2.41 8.91
N PHE A 73 -1.81 -1.96 9.19
CA PHE A 73 -1.09 -2.33 10.42
C PHE A 73 -1.86 -1.91 11.68
N ASN A 74 -2.42 -0.70 11.70
CA ASN A 74 -3.21 -0.23 12.84
C ASN A 74 -4.54 -0.98 13.00
N LEU A 75 -5.16 -1.41 11.90
CA LEU A 75 -6.43 -2.15 11.93
C LEU A 75 -6.25 -3.63 12.26
N TYR A 76 -5.11 -4.21 11.88
CA TYR A 76 -4.84 -5.65 11.96
C TYR A 76 -3.42 -5.92 12.48
N PRO A 77 -3.05 -5.43 13.68
CA PRO A 77 -1.68 -5.52 14.19
C PRO A 77 -1.22 -6.97 14.39
N ASP A 78 -2.13 -7.87 14.79
CA ASP A 78 -1.80 -9.28 15.04
C ASP A 78 -1.60 -10.10 13.77
N LEU A 79 -2.09 -9.61 12.62
CA LEU A 79 -2.02 -10.28 11.32
C LEU A 79 -0.80 -9.86 10.50
N ILE A 80 -0.19 -8.73 10.86
CA ILE A 80 0.98 -8.13 10.22
C ILE A 80 2.13 -8.07 11.24
N ARG A 81 2.33 -9.17 11.99
CA ARG A 81 3.61 -9.39 12.66
C ARG A 81 4.62 -9.85 11.61
N LEU A 82 5.64 -9.02 11.37
CA LEU A 82 6.89 -9.40 10.70
C LEU A 82 7.65 -10.40 11.56
#